data_AF-A0A0D6KPC1-F1
#
_entry.id   AF-A0A0D6KPC1-F1
#
_cell.length_a   1.000
_cell.length_b   1.000
_cell.length_c   1.000
_cell.angle_alpha   90.00
_cell.angle_beta   90.00
_cell.angle_gamma   90.00
#
_symmetry.space_group_name_H-M   'P 1'
#
loop_
_entity.id
_entity.type
_entity.pdbx_description
1 polymer ?
#
loop_
_entity_poly.entity_id
_entity_poly.type
_entity_poly.pdbx_seq_one_letter_code
_entity_poly.pdbx_strand_id
1 'polypeptide(L)'
;MLLIMSTKEDDLIARAELLQQAIATLHLMIQQIKAVGEIAPPGCSVSRYQARGKQGVYWYYKLHASQAIFPTSQPGKLTKYKHLGKAGSPAHIDAVLSVARRTQVDYLQSCIDSLRQNWADLYNSLKEKK
;
A
#
# COMPACT_ATOMS: atom_id res chain seq x y z
N MET A 1 31.82 -39.71 -1.98
CA MET A 1 31.32 -38.36 -1.66
C MET A 1 31.47 -37.52 -2.92
N LEU A 2 30.41 -37.42 -3.73
CA LEU A 2 30.45 -36.63 -4.97
C LEU A 2 30.12 -35.19 -4.60
N LEU A 3 31.09 -34.27 -4.73
CA LEU A 3 30.82 -32.84 -4.71
C LEU A 3 30.12 -32.50 -6.03
N ILE A 4 28.80 -32.34 -6.01
CA ILE A 4 28.08 -31.75 -7.14
C ILE A 4 28.46 -30.27 -7.14
N MET A 5 29.40 -29.89 -7.99
CA MET A 5 29.70 -28.48 -8.24
C MET A 5 28.48 -27.90 -8.95
N SER A 6 27.66 -27.15 -8.21
CA SER A 6 26.53 -26.38 -8.76
C SER A 6 27.02 -25.57 -9.95
N THR A 7 26.39 -25.76 -11.11
CA THR A 7 26.74 -25.01 -12.31
C THR A 7 26.24 -23.57 -12.19
N LYS A 8 26.78 -22.65 -13.00
CA LYS A 8 26.27 -21.27 -13.06
C LYS A 8 24.79 -21.22 -13.42
N GLU A 9 24.29 -22.19 -14.18
CA GLU A 9 22.88 -22.30 -14.53
C GLU A 9 22.03 -22.71 -13.32
N ASP A 10 22.53 -23.63 -12.49
CA ASP A 10 21.86 -24.04 -11.26
C ASP A 10 21.76 -22.88 -10.24
N ASP A 11 22.82 -22.06 -10.10
CA ASP A 11 22.78 -20.83 -9.28
C ASP A 11 21.70 -19.85 -9.75
N LEU A 12 21.60 -19.65 -11.07
CA LEU A 12 20.63 -18.74 -11.67
C LEU A 12 19.20 -19.22 -11.45
N ILE A 13 18.94 -20.52 -11.64
CA ILE A 13 17.64 -21.13 -11.40
C ILE A 13 17.27 -20.97 -9.92
N ALA A 14 18.17 -21.30 -9.00
CA ALA A 14 17.90 -21.18 -7.57
C ALA A 14 17.58 -19.73 -7.16
N ARG A 15 18.33 -18.75 -7.68
CA ARG A 15 18.09 -17.33 -7.39
C ARG A 15 16.78 -16.83 -8.00
N ALA A 16 16.45 -17.28 -9.21
CA ALA A 16 15.17 -17.01 -9.83
C ALA A 16 14.02 -17.58 -8.95
N GLU A 17 14.08 -18.85 -8.56
CA GLU A 17 13.07 -19.46 -7.68
C GLU A 17 12.86 -18.66 -6.37
N LEU A 18 13.96 -18.22 -5.74
CA LEU A 18 13.89 -17.40 -4.53
C LEU A 18 13.17 -16.06 -4.76
N LEU A 19 13.48 -15.37 -5.85
CA LEU A 19 12.81 -14.11 -6.22
C LEU A 19 11.31 -14.33 -6.46
N GLN A 20 10.95 -15.41 -7.17
CA GLN A 20 9.55 -15.75 -7.46
C GLN A 20 8.78 -16.08 -6.17
N GLN A 21 9.37 -16.86 -5.28
CA GLN A 21 8.75 -17.22 -4.00
C GLN A 21 8.56 -16.00 -3.09
N ALA A 22 9.53 -15.08 -3.06
CA ALA A 22 9.41 -13.83 -2.32
C ALA A 22 8.28 -12.95 -2.88
N ILE A 23 8.19 -12.79 -4.20
CA ILE A 23 7.10 -12.05 -4.86
C ILE A 23 5.74 -12.67 -4.54
N ALA A 24 5.62 -14.00 -4.60
CA ALA A 24 4.39 -14.71 -4.26
C ALA A 24 3.97 -14.47 -2.80
N THR A 25 4.94 -14.47 -1.88
CA THR A 25 4.70 -14.21 -0.46
C THR A 25 4.18 -12.78 -0.23
N LEU A 26 4.82 -11.78 -0.86
CA LEU A 26 4.38 -10.39 -0.75
C LEU A 26 2.98 -10.18 -1.35
N HIS A 27 2.66 -10.84 -2.46
CA HIS A 27 1.31 -10.82 -3.01
C HIS A 27 0.28 -11.41 -2.04
N LEU A 28 0.59 -12.53 -1.38
CA LEU A 28 -0.30 -13.11 -0.38
C LEU A 28 -0.53 -12.15 0.80
N MET A 29 0.52 -11.48 1.29
CA MET A 29 0.41 -10.47 2.35
C MET A 29 -0.52 -9.31 1.93
N ILE A 30 -0.39 -8.82 0.69
CA ILE A 30 -1.28 -7.78 0.14
C ILE A 30 -2.73 -8.27 0.12
N GLN A 31 -2.99 -9.52 -0.30
CA GLN A 31 -4.35 -10.07 -0.33
C GLN A 31 -4.94 -10.21 1.08
N GLN A 32 -4.15 -10.65 2.05
CA GLN A 32 -4.58 -10.74 3.44
C GLN A 32 -4.95 -9.36 3.99
N ILE A 33 -4.14 -8.32 3.75
CA ILE A 33 -4.46 -6.95 4.18
C ILE A 33 -5.75 -6.44 3.53
N LYS A 34 -5.93 -6.70 2.22
CA LYS A 34 -7.15 -6.34 1.47
C LYS A 34 -8.39 -7.04 2.00
N ALA A 35 -8.28 -8.29 2.46
CA ALA A 35 -9.39 -9.06 3.01
C ALA A 35 -9.86 -8.54 4.39
N VAL A 36 -8.98 -7.89 5.16
CA VAL A 36 -9.30 -7.38 6.51
C VAL A 36 -10.22 -6.15 6.46
N GLY A 37 -10.21 -5.37 5.38
CA GLY A 37 -11.18 -4.28 5.20
C GLY A 37 -10.74 -3.20 4.22
N GLU A 38 -11.47 -2.08 4.22
CA GLU A 38 -11.30 -0.99 3.26
C GLU A 38 -9.87 -0.44 3.26
N ILE A 39 -9.34 -0.20 2.06
CA ILE A 39 -8.08 0.47 1.80
C ILE A 39 -8.37 1.88 1.33
N ALA A 40 -7.79 2.88 2.00
CA ALA A 40 -7.98 4.27 1.60
C ALA A 40 -7.42 4.51 0.18
N PRO A 41 -8.03 5.39 -0.63
CA PRO A 41 -7.46 5.78 -1.91
C PRO A 41 -6.06 6.40 -1.76
N PRO A 42 -5.24 6.37 -2.84
CA PRO A 42 -3.94 7.04 -2.86
C PRO A 42 -4.04 8.52 -2.46
N GLY A 43 -3.04 9.02 -1.75
CA GLY A 43 -2.97 10.42 -1.32
C GLY A 43 -3.98 10.83 -0.23
N CYS A 44 -4.75 9.89 0.33
CA CYS A 44 -5.61 10.15 1.49
C CYS A 44 -4.82 10.21 2.81
N SER A 45 -5.21 11.10 3.72
CA SER A 45 -4.72 11.17 5.11
C SER A 45 -5.83 11.59 6.07
N VAL A 46 -5.75 11.16 7.34
CA VAL A 46 -6.67 11.62 8.38
C VAL A 46 -6.08 12.87 9.02
N SER A 47 -6.85 13.96 9.05
CA SER A 47 -6.43 15.23 9.64
C SER A 47 -7.41 15.69 10.70
N ARG A 48 -6.88 16.34 11.74
CA ARG A 48 -7.63 16.92 12.86
C ARG A 48 -7.93 18.39 12.57
N TYR A 49 -9.16 18.81 12.86
CA TYR A 49 -9.67 20.15 12.61
C TYR A 49 -10.32 20.71 13.87
N GLN A 50 -10.17 22.02 14.05
CA GLN A 50 -10.78 22.77 15.14
C GLN A 50 -11.96 23.57 14.61
N ALA A 51 -13.06 23.60 15.35
CA ALA A 51 -14.19 24.47 15.09
C ALA A 51 -14.62 25.19 16.37
N ARG A 52 -15.21 26.37 16.21
CA ARG A 52 -15.87 27.10 17.30
C ARG A 52 -17.37 26.84 17.21
N GLY A 53 -17.95 26.29 18.27
CA GLY A 53 -19.38 26.13 18.47
C GLY A 53 -19.90 27.07 19.55
N LYS A 54 -21.21 27.00 19.81
CA LYS A 54 -21.89 27.83 20.82
C LYS A 54 -21.34 27.65 22.24
N GLN A 55 -20.90 26.43 22.57
CA GLN A 55 -20.39 26.04 23.90
C GLN A 55 -18.86 26.08 23.99
N GLY A 56 -18.18 26.63 22.98
CA GLY A 56 -16.73 26.70 22.92
C GLY A 56 -16.13 25.94 21.75
N VAL A 57 -14.86 25.61 21.86
CA VAL A 57 -14.09 24.94 20.81
C VAL A 57 -14.34 23.42 20.85
N TYR A 58 -14.56 22.82 19.68
CA TYR A 58 -14.55 21.37 19.54
C TYR A 58 -13.64 20.92 18.41
N TRP A 59 -13.20 19.66 18.48
CA TRP A 59 -12.32 19.03 17.51
C TRP A 59 -13.08 17.97 16.73
N TYR A 60 -12.79 17.88 15.43
CA TYR A 60 -13.33 16.87 14.55
C TYR A 60 -12.29 16.43 13.53
N TYR A 61 -12.56 15.37 12.79
CA TYR A 61 -11.63 14.75 11.87
C TYR A 61 -12.21 14.71 10.45
N LYS A 62 -11.32 14.78 9.46
CA LYS A 62 -11.67 14.54 8.06
C LYS A 62 -10.65 13.58 7.45
N LEU A 63 -11.12 12.74 6.53
CA LEU A 63 -10.27 12.08 5.56
C LEU A 63 -10.06 13.08 4.42
N HIS A 64 -8.80 13.44 4.18
CA HIS A 64 -8.38 14.41 3.19
C HIS A 64 -7.67 13.70 2.05
N ALA A 65 -8.12 13.89 0.81
CA ALA A 65 -7.50 13.38 -0.39
C ALA A 65 -6.74 14.50 -1.12
N SER A 66 -5.68 14.14 -1.85
CA SER A 66 -4.94 15.08 -2.71
C SER A 66 -5.81 15.66 -3.84
N GLN A 67 -6.74 14.86 -4.35
CA GLN A 67 -7.69 15.19 -5.42
C GLN A 67 -9.14 15.09 -4.94
N ALA A 68 -10.06 15.75 -5.64
CA ALA A 68 -11.48 15.74 -5.30
C ALA A 68 -12.09 14.40 -5.75
N ILE A 69 -12.25 13.47 -4.81
CA ILE A 69 -12.69 12.10 -5.08
C ILE A 69 -13.94 11.68 -4.28
N PHE A 70 -14.29 12.42 -3.23
CA PHE A 70 -15.43 12.09 -2.39
C PHE A 70 -16.71 12.74 -2.94
N PRO A 71 -17.82 12.01 -3.06
CA PRO A 71 -19.08 12.59 -3.51
C PRO A 71 -19.62 13.60 -2.50
N THR A 72 -20.35 14.59 -3.00
CA THR A 72 -21.10 15.55 -2.19
C THR A 72 -22.60 15.38 -2.42
N SER A 73 -23.42 16.10 -1.66
CA SER A 73 -24.87 16.15 -1.87
C SER A 73 -25.26 16.81 -3.20
N GLN A 74 -24.34 17.52 -3.86
CA GLN A 74 -24.57 18.10 -5.19
C GLN A 74 -24.16 17.08 -6.26
N PRO A 75 -25.08 16.64 -7.15
CA PRO A 75 -24.75 15.72 -8.24
C PRO A 75 -23.58 16.24 -9.09
N GLY A 76 -22.64 15.36 -9.44
CA GLY A 76 -21.48 15.69 -10.26
C GLY A 76 -20.36 16.47 -9.55
N LYS A 77 -20.54 16.88 -8.30
CA LYS A 77 -19.51 17.61 -7.54
C LYS A 77 -18.79 16.71 -6.55
N LEU A 78 -17.47 16.63 -6.72
CA LEU A 78 -16.57 15.93 -5.81
C LEU A 78 -15.87 16.91 -4.86
N THR A 79 -15.41 16.39 -3.73
CA THR A 79 -14.63 17.13 -2.73
C THR A 79 -13.40 16.34 -2.31
N LYS A 80 -12.40 17.06 -1.79
CA LYS A 80 -11.20 16.49 -1.18
C LYS A 80 -11.43 15.98 0.24
N TYR A 81 -12.58 16.29 0.86
CA TYR A 81 -12.80 16.07 2.29
C TYR A 81 -14.01 15.20 2.56
N LYS A 82 -13.82 14.11 3.31
CA LYS A 82 -14.91 13.32 3.92
C LYS A 82 -14.91 13.58 5.42
N HIS A 83 -16.03 14.05 5.98
CA HIS A 83 -16.16 14.31 7.41
C HIS A 83 -16.24 12.99 8.19
N LEU A 84 -15.45 12.87 9.26
CA LEU A 84 -15.34 11.66 10.08
C LEU A 84 -15.90 11.84 11.49
N GLY A 85 -16.33 13.05 11.86
CA GLY A 85 -16.86 13.33 13.19
C GLY A 85 -15.78 13.44 14.26
N LYS A 86 -16.12 12.98 15.47
CA LYS A 86 -15.29 13.12 16.69
C LYS A 86 -14.23 12.02 16.81
N ALA A 87 -13.22 12.28 17.64
CA ALA A 87 -12.21 11.30 18.02
C ALA A 87 -12.86 10.00 18.52
N GLY A 88 -12.28 8.86 18.14
CA GLY A 88 -12.74 7.53 18.56
C GLY A 88 -14.07 7.06 17.97
N SER A 89 -14.74 7.86 17.13
CA SER A 89 -15.94 7.37 16.42
C SER A 89 -15.57 6.25 15.42
N PRO A 90 -16.51 5.35 15.08
CA PRO A 90 -16.25 4.29 14.10
C PRO A 90 -15.67 4.83 12.78
N ALA A 91 -16.29 5.86 12.20
CA ALA A 91 -15.80 6.48 10.97
C ALA A 91 -14.38 7.05 11.09
N HIS A 92 -14.01 7.60 12.24
CA HIS A 92 -12.65 8.06 12.49
C HIS A 92 -11.66 6.89 12.57
N ILE A 93 -11.98 5.85 13.34
CA ILE A 93 -11.10 4.68 13.50
C ILE A 93 -10.95 3.92 12.19
N ASP A 94 -12.05 3.67 11.48
CA ASP A 94 -12.06 2.98 10.20
C ASP A 94 -11.22 3.72 9.16
N ALA A 95 -11.32 5.06 9.11
CA ALA A 95 -10.50 5.87 8.22
C ALA A 95 -9.00 5.76 8.56
N VAL A 96 -8.62 5.80 9.85
CA VAL A 96 -7.22 5.64 10.26
C VAL A 96 -6.70 4.26 9.86
N LEU A 97 -7.46 3.20 10.13
CA LEU A 97 -7.10 1.83 9.76
C LEU A 97 -7.01 1.64 8.25
N SER A 98 -7.92 2.25 7.47
CA SER A 98 -7.89 2.18 6.01
C SER A 98 -6.64 2.85 5.41
N VAL A 99 -6.19 3.97 5.99
CA VAL A 99 -4.93 4.64 5.59
C VAL A 99 -3.73 3.79 5.98
N ALA A 100 -3.73 3.19 7.18
CA ALA A 100 -2.66 2.30 7.61
C ALA A 100 -2.54 1.07 6.71
N ARG A 101 -3.66 0.44 6.34
CA ARG A 101 -3.68 -0.68 5.38
C ARG A 101 -3.15 -0.26 4.02
N ARG A 102 -3.55 0.91 3.50
CA ARG A 102 -3.00 1.43 2.24
C ARG A 102 -1.48 1.57 2.31
N THR A 103 -0.96 2.21 3.36
CA THR A 103 0.50 2.38 3.52
C THR A 103 1.25 1.04 3.51
N GLN A 104 0.70 0.01 4.16
CA GLN A 104 1.29 -1.33 4.12
C GLN A 104 1.27 -1.92 2.71
N VAL A 105 0.15 -1.82 2.00
CA VAL A 105 0.03 -2.32 0.63
C VAL A 105 0.97 -1.58 -0.33
N ASP A 106 1.05 -0.26 -0.25
CA ASP A 106 1.93 0.56 -1.07
C ASP A 106 3.40 0.15 -0.88
N TYR A 107 3.81 -0.08 0.38
CA TYR A 107 5.16 -0.53 0.70
C TYR A 107 5.44 -1.93 0.15
N LEU A 108 4.54 -2.89 0.38
CA LEU A 108 4.69 -4.26 -0.14
C LEU A 108 4.75 -4.29 -1.67
N GLN A 109 3.97 -3.42 -2.35
CA GLN A 109 4.04 -3.28 -3.79
C GLN A 109 5.41 -2.74 -4.24
N SER A 110 5.97 -1.76 -3.53
CA SER A 110 7.32 -1.26 -3.83
C SER A 110 8.40 -2.35 -3.67
N CYS A 111 8.23 -3.26 -2.69
CA CYS A 111 9.13 -4.40 -2.52
C CYS A 111 9.02 -5.37 -3.71
N ILE A 112 7.80 -5.65 -4.18
CA ILE A 112 7.58 -6.48 -5.38
C ILE A 112 8.24 -5.85 -6.61
N ASP A 113 8.09 -4.55 -6.79
CA ASP A 113 8.66 -3.84 -7.95
C ASP A 113 10.20 -3.88 -7.91
N SER A 114 10.80 -3.74 -6.72
CA SER A 114 12.25 -3.93 -6.51
C SER A 114 12.71 -5.36 -6.86
N LEU A 115 11.98 -6.39 -6.40
CA LEU A 115 12.33 -7.78 -6.73
C LEU A 115 12.19 -8.10 -8.22
N ARG A 116 11.22 -7.48 -8.91
CA ARG A 116 11.08 -7.60 -10.38
C ARG A 116 12.24 -6.92 -11.12
N GLN A 117 12.76 -5.81 -10.62
CA GLN A 117 13.95 -5.20 -11.18
C GLN A 117 15.17 -6.11 -10.99
N ASN A 118 15.37 -6.68 -9.80
CA ASN A 118 16.45 -7.62 -9.53
C ASN A 118 16.36 -8.86 -10.45
N TRP A 119 15.16 -9.31 -10.77
CA TRP A 119 14.94 -10.37 -11.75
C TRP A 119 15.41 -9.96 -13.15
N ALA A 120 15.03 -8.76 -13.61
CA ALA A 120 15.46 -8.25 -14.92
C ALA A 120 17.00 -8.16 -15.01
N ASP A 121 17.65 -7.68 -13.95
CA ASP A 121 19.11 -7.55 -13.88
C ASP A 121 19.79 -8.92 -13.89
N LEU A 122 19.22 -9.92 -13.20
CA LEU A 122 19.69 -11.31 -13.24
C LEU A 122 19.77 -11.82 -14.69
N TYR A 123 18.73 -11.57 -15.49
CA TYR A 123 18.68 -11.98 -16.90
C TYR A 123 19.52 -11.09 -17.83
N ASN A 124 19.65 -9.80 -17.58
CA ASN A 124 20.48 -8.92 -18.40
C ASN A 124 21.96 -9.24 -18.23
N SER A 125 22.39 -9.61 -17.02
CA SER A 125 23.76 -10.08 -16.76
C SER A 125 24.17 -11.32 -17.56
N LEU A 126 23.19 -12.07 -18.10
CA LEU A 126 23.41 -13.21 -18.99
C LEU A 126 23.64 -12.79 -20.45
N LYS A 127 23.07 -11.66 -20.88
CA LYS A 127 23.17 -11.19 -22.28
C LYS A 127 24.48 -10.44 -22.55
N GLU A 128 24.97 -9.68 -21.59
CA GLU A 128 26.21 -8.89 -21.74
C GLU A 128 27.49 -9.73 -21.67
N LYS A 129 27.40 -11.02 -21.32
CA LYS A 129 28.55 -11.94 -21.20
C LYS A 129 28.64 -12.98 -22.32
N LYS A 130 27.86 -12.82 -23.39
CA LYS A 130 28.02 -13.54 -24.67
C LYS A 130 28.73 -12.64 -25.67
#